data_AF-A0A371SAK7-F1
#
_entry.id   AF-A0A371SAK7-F1
#
_cell.length_a   1.000
_cell.length_b   1.000
_cell.length_c   1.000
_cell.angle_alpha   90.00
_cell.angle_beta   90.00
_cell.angle_gamma   90.00
#
_symmetry.space_group_name_H-M   'P 1'
#
loop_
_entity.id
_entity.type
_entity.pdbx_description
1 polymer ?
#
loop_
_entity_poly.entity_id
_entity_poly.type
_entity_poly.pdbx_seq_one_letter_code
_entity_poly.pdbx_strand_id
1 'polypeptide(L)' 'MKTLGISLLATIALFFMSVFIVSPIMSNIGYSSVESSYHLQTHALLVTLIFTVILCTILGSRYVVEELKKGKE' A
#
# COMPACT_ATOMS: atom_id res chain seq x y z
N MET A 1 -0.32 -18.14 -15.08
CA MET A 1 0.56 -16.98 -15.37
C MET A 1 -0.15 -15.63 -15.21
N LYS A 2 -1.45 -15.50 -15.51
CA LYS A 2 -2.22 -14.23 -15.37
C LYS A 2 -2.14 -13.60 -13.97
N THR A 3 -2.20 -14.42 -12.91
CA THR A 3 -2.13 -13.96 -11.51
C THR A 3 -0.79 -13.30 -11.17
N LEU A 4 0.33 -13.82 -11.69
CA LEU A 4 1.66 -13.21 -11.50
C LEU A 4 1.75 -11.86 -12.21
N GLY A 5 1.17 -11.74 -13.40
CA GLY A 5 1.09 -10.46 -14.11
C GLY A 5 0.29 -9.40 -13.36
N ILE A 6 -0.85 -9.78 -12.78
CA ILE A 6 -1.68 -8.87 -11.97
C ILE A 6 -0.96 -8.47 -10.68
N SER A 7 -0.31 -9.42 -10.00
CA SER A 7 0.50 -9.15 -8.80
C SER A 7 1.65 -8.19 -9.09
N LEU A 8 2.37 -8.41 -10.20
CA LEU A 8 3.45 -7.53 -10.63
C LEU A 8 2.92 -6.12 -10.94
N LEU A 9 1.81 -6.02 -11.68
CA LEU A 9 1.18 -4.74 -12.00
C LEU A 9 0.74 -3.99 -10.74
N ALA A 10 0.11 -4.68 -9.78
CA ALA A 10 -0.28 -4.10 -8.50
C ALA A 10 0.95 -3.59 -7.71
N THR A 11 2.05 -4.35 -7.71
CA THR A 11 3.30 -3.95 -7.06
C THR A 11 3.90 -2.71 -7.70
N ILE A 12 3.91 -2.63 -9.04
CA ILE A 12 4.36 -1.44 -9.78
C ILE A 12 3.48 -0.23 -9.46
N ALA A 13 2.15 -0.41 -9.44
CA ALA A 13 1.22 0.65 -9.07
C ALA A 13 1.45 1.15 -7.64
N LEU A 14 1.67 0.24 -6.67
CA LEU A 14 1.99 0.59 -5.29
C LEU A 14 3.31 1.37 -5.18
N PHE A 15 4.33 0.99 -5.95
CA PHE A 15 5.59 1.73 -6.02
C PHE A 15 5.37 3.18 -6.48
N PHE A 16 4.61 3.38 -7.56
CA PHE A 16 4.31 4.72 -8.05
C PHE A 16 3.45 5.53 -7.08
N MET A 17 2.48 4.91 -6.40
CA MET A 17 1.72 5.59 -5.34
C MET A 17 2.63 6.01 -4.18
N SER A 18 3.59 5.17 -3.78
CA SER A 18 4.57 5.52 -2.75
C SER A 18 5.41 6.74 -3.16
N VAL A 19 5.89 6.78 -4.41
CA VAL A 19 6.79 7.83 -4.90
C VAL A 19 6.06 9.13 -5.19
N PHE A 20 4.88 9.09 -5.81
CA PHE A 20 4.17 10.30 -6.26
C PHE A 20 3.15 10.84 -5.26
N ILE A 21 2.66 10.02 -4.33
CA ILE A 21 1.67 10.44 -3.33
C ILE A 21 2.30 10.47 -1.94
N VAL A 22 2.82 9.34 -1.47
CA VAL A 22 3.25 9.21 -0.07
C VAL A 22 4.50 10.05 0.21
N SER A 23 5.51 10.00 -0.67
CA SER A 23 6.76 10.73 -0.48
C SER A 23 6.57 12.27 -0.44
N PRO A 24 5.82 12.92 -1.37
CA PRO A 24 5.55 14.35 -1.26
C PRO A 24 4.74 14.73 -0.01
N ILE A 25 3.76 13.92 0.39
CA ILE A 25 3.01 14.15 1.63
C ILE A 25 3.94 14.12 2.83
N MET A 26 4.81 13.11 2.91
CA MET A 26 5.76 12.98 4.01
C MET A 26 6.81 14.10 4.03
N SER A 27 7.27 14.56 2.87
CA SER A 27 8.17 15.70 2.76
C SER A 27 7.60 16.95 3.46
N ASN A 28 6.28 17.15 3.37
CA ASN A 28 5.57 18.27 4.02
C ASN A 28 5.28 18.06 5.52
N ILE A 29 5.52 16.87 6.10
CA ILE A 29 5.16 16.51 7.50
C ILE A 29 6.41 16.45 8.42
N GLY A 30 7.55 17.00 7.98
CA GLY A 30 8.74 17.13 8.83
C GLY A 30 9.99 16.42 8.29
N TYR A 31 9.94 15.98 7.03
CA TYR A 31 11.10 15.47 6.29
C TYR A 31 11.81 16.56 5.46
N SER A 32 11.56 17.83 5.78
CA SER A 32 12.10 18.99 5.06
C SER A 32 13.52 19.38 5.47
N SER A 33 14.09 18.76 6.51
CA SER A 33 15.46 19.02 6.96
C SER A 33 16.45 18.05 6.30
N VAL A 34 17.71 18.49 6.13
CA VAL A 34 18.78 17.66 5.53
C VAL A 34 18.97 16.31 6.24
N GLU A 35 18.88 16.27 7.57
CA GLU A 35 18.97 15.02 8.35
C GLU A 35 17.75 14.11 8.17
N SER A 36 16.54 14.68 8.17
CA SER A 36 15.33 13.88 8.03
C SER A 36 15.15 13.36 6.61
N SER A 37 15.58 14.10 5.59
CA SER A 37 15.47 13.74 4.17
C SER A 37 16.12 12.38 3.84
N TYR A 38 17.17 11.95 4.55
CA TYR A 38 17.79 10.63 4.35
C TYR A 38 16.85 9.47 4.68
N HIS A 39 15.91 9.68 5.60
CA HIS A 39 14.96 8.66 6.02
C HIS A 39 13.58 8.79 5.34
N LEU A 40 13.38 9.82 4.51
CA LEU A 40 12.08 10.09 3.87
C LEU A 40 11.60 8.88 3.06
N GLN A 41 12.46 8.31 2.23
CA GLN A 41 12.08 7.21 1.34
C GLN A 41 11.78 5.93 2.10
N THR A 42 12.56 5.60 3.12
CA THR A 42 12.32 4.43 3.99
C THR A 42 10.99 4.58 4.73
N HIS A 43 10.72 5.75 5.30
CA HIS A 43 9.46 5.96 6.02
C HIS A 43 8.26 6.02 5.06
N ALA A 44 8.40 6.57 3.86
CA ALA A 44 7.35 6.53 2.84
C ALA A 44 7.01 5.10 2.41
N LEU A 45 8.01 4.24 2.26
CA LEU A 45 7.79 2.82 1.99
C LEU A 45 7.10 2.12 3.16
N LEU A 46 7.51 2.40 4.41
CA LEU A 46 6.87 1.83 5.61
C LEU A 46 5.39 2.24 5.71
N VAL A 47 5.09 3.52 5.51
CA VAL A 47 3.72 4.03 5.50
C VAL A 47 2.90 3.34 4.40
N THR A 48 3.46 3.24 3.19
CA THR A 48 2.81 2.55 2.07
C THR A 48 2.53 1.08 2.39
N LEU A 49 3.48 0.38 3.03
CA LEU A 49 3.32 -1.01 3.45
C LEU A 49 2.18 -1.16 4.46
N ILE A 50 2.12 -0.30 5.48
CA ILE A 50 1.08 -0.32 6.51
C ILE A 50 -0.31 -0.17 5.85
N PHE A 51 -0.49 0.83 4.99
CA PHE A 51 -1.76 1.02 4.28
C PHE A 51 -2.10 -0.15 3.37
N THR A 52 -1.11 -0.74 2.72
CA THR A 52 -1.30 -1.92 1.86
C THR A 52 -1.79 -3.11 2.67
N VAL A 53 -1.18 -3.40 3.81
CA VAL A 53 -1.60 -4.50 4.70
C VAL A 53 -3.03 -4.29 5.18
N ILE A 54 -3.36 -3.08 5.67
CA ILE A 54 -4.72 -2.74 6.12
C ILE A 54 -5.73 -2.96 5.00
N LEU A 55 -5.44 -2.45 3.79
CA LEU A 55 -6.32 -2.60 2.64
C LEU A 55 -6.51 -4.07 2.25
N CYS A 56 -5.43 -4.85 2.22
CA CYS A 56 -5.50 -6.30 1.98
C CYS A 56 -6.34 -7.02 3.05
N THR A 57 -6.21 -6.66 4.32
CA THR A 57 -7.01 -7.23 5.40
C THR A 57 -8.50 -6.90 5.25
N ILE A 58 -8.83 -5.66 4.90
CA ILE A 58 -10.23 -5.25 4.68
C ILE A 58 -10.82 -5.99 3.48
N LEU A 59 -10.12 -6.03 2.34
CA LEU A 59 -10.60 -6.74 1.15
C LEU A 59 -10.73 -8.24 1.39
N GLY A 60 -9.74 -8.85 2.06
CA GLY A 60 -9.75 -10.27 2.40
C GLY A 60 -10.89 -10.65 3.35
N SER A 61 -11.11 -9.87 4.41
CA SER A 61 -12.21 -10.12 5.34
C SER A 61 -13.58 -9.97 4.68
N ARG A 62 -13.75 -8.95 3.82
CA ARG A 62 -14.98 -8.80 3.02
C ARG A 62 -15.22 -9.98 2.10
N TYR A 63 -14.19 -10.42 1.38
CA TYR A 63 -14.27 -11.59 0.51
C TYR A 63 -14.71 -12.84 1.27
N VAL A 64 -14.12 -13.11 2.43
CA VAL A 64 -14.51 -14.26 3.28
C VAL A 64 -15.97 -14.18 3.72
N VAL A 65 -16.43 -13.00 4.16
CA VAL A 65 -17.83 -12.81 4.57
C VAL A 65 -18.80 -13.02 3.40
N GLU A 66 -18.45 -12.53 2.21
CA GLU A 66 -19.26 -12.72 1.00
C GLU A 66 -19.37 -14.19 0.59
N GLU A 67 -18.26 -14.94 0.62
CA GLU A 67 -18.27 -16.36 0.31
C GLU A 67 -19.05 -17.19 1.34
N LEU A 68 -18.95 -16.86 2.63
CA LEU A 68 -19.75 -17.48 3.69
C LEU A 68 -21.26 -17.22 3.53
N LYS A 69 -21.64 -16.06 3.00
CA LYS A 69 -23.05 -15.74 2.73
C LYS A 69 -23.58 -16.56 1.55
N LYS A 70 -22.82 -16.67 0.46
CA LYS A 70 -23.20 -17.46 -0.72
C LYS A 70 -23.36 -18.94 -0.43
N GLY A 71 -22.52 -19.51 0.45
CA GLY A 71 -22.62 -20.92 0.82
C GLY A 71 -23.81 -21.28 1.72
N LYS A 72 -24.57 -20.28 2.19
CA LYS A 72 -25.79 -20.46 3.00
C LYS A 72 -27.09 -20.29 2.20
N GLU A 73 -27.01 -19.82 0.95
CA GLU A 73 -28.12 -19.77 -0.01
C GLU A 73 -28.13 -21.05 -0.86
#